data_AF-A0A382DKM8-F1
#
_entry.id   AF-A0A382DKM8-F1
#
_cell.length_a   1.000
_cell.length_b   1.000
_cell.length_c   1.000
_cell.angle_alpha   90.00
_cell.angle_beta   90.00
_cell.angle_gamma   90.00
#
_symmetry.space_group_name_H-M   'P 1'
#
loop_
_entity.id
_entity.type
_entity.pdbx_description
1 polymer ?
#
loop_
_entity_poly.entity_id
_entity_poly.type
_entity_poly.pdbx_seq_one_letter_code
_entity_poly.pdbx_strand_id
1 'polypeptide(L)'
;FITIIPAIAILRAGQKGVMGAIINLVTDTAGNPVNTMYFWLTGLLSAFLDNAPTYLVFFNIAGSSAPENMEIADYLMYGIPDTLMAISLGAVFMGAMTYIGNAPNFMVKSIAEENDITMPSFFGYMLWSILILIPVFIIVSFTMI
;
A
#
# COMPACT_ATOMS: atom_id res chain seq x y z
N PHE A 1 -12.84 14.86 2.47
CA PHE A 1 -11.39 14.57 2.47
C PHE A 1 -10.63 15.65 1.68
N ILE A 2 -10.43 16.84 2.24
CA ILE A 2 -9.61 17.89 1.60
C ILE A 2 -8.10 17.55 1.76
N THR A 3 -7.76 16.73 2.74
CA THR A 3 -6.40 16.30 3.09
C THR A 3 -5.78 15.28 2.12
N ILE A 4 -6.57 14.59 1.28
CA ILE A 4 -6.04 13.68 0.24
C ILE A 4 -5.71 14.43 -1.07
N ILE A 5 -6.12 15.69 -1.20
CA ILE A 5 -5.88 16.50 -2.41
C ILE A 5 -4.38 16.58 -2.76
N PRO A 6 -3.44 16.79 -1.81
CA PRO A 6 -2.02 16.75 -2.12
C PRO A 6 -1.55 15.39 -2.62
N ALA A 7 -2.03 14.29 -2.03
CA ALA A 7 -1.69 12.93 -2.48
C ALA A 7 -2.23 12.66 -3.90
N ILE A 8 -3.47 13.09 -4.19
CA ILE A 8 -4.06 13.00 -5.54
C ILE A 8 -3.35 13.93 -6.53
N ALA A 9 -2.86 15.10 -6.09
CA ALA A 9 -2.09 16.00 -6.94
C ALA A 9 -0.73 15.39 -7.32
N ILE A 10 -0.06 14.72 -6.38
CA ILE A 10 1.17 13.94 -6.63
C ILE A 10 0.88 12.79 -7.60
N LEU A 11 -0.26 12.11 -7.47
CA LEU A 11 -0.70 11.08 -8.41
C LEU A 11 -0.92 11.62 -9.82
N ARG A 12 -1.57 12.80 -9.93
CA ARG A 12 -1.84 13.46 -11.22
C ARG A 12 -0.58 14.00 -11.89
N ALA A 13 0.53 14.19 -11.16
CA ALA A 13 1.81 14.58 -11.75
C ALA A 13 2.41 13.49 -12.68
N GLY A 14 1.92 12.24 -12.59
CA GLY A 14 2.17 11.19 -13.56
C GLY A 14 3.65 10.81 -13.74
N GLN A 15 3.98 10.24 -14.90
CA GLN A 15 5.30 9.68 -15.24
C GLN A 15 6.48 10.68 -15.16
N LYS A 16 6.22 12.00 -15.12
CA LYS A 16 7.26 13.04 -15.04
C LYS A 16 7.66 13.41 -13.60
N GLY A 17 7.02 12.84 -12.57
CA GLY A 17 7.34 13.03 -11.16
C GLY A 17 7.99 11.80 -10.51
N VAL A 18 8.10 11.80 -9.17
CA VAL A 18 8.59 10.66 -8.35
C VAL A 18 7.87 9.34 -8.69
N MET A 19 6.65 9.43 -9.23
CA MET A 19 5.84 8.29 -9.66
C MET A 19 6.42 7.49 -10.83
N GLY A 20 7.19 8.11 -11.73
CA GLY A 20 7.81 7.40 -12.86
C GLY A 20 8.75 6.28 -12.41
N ALA A 21 9.48 6.50 -11.31
CA ALA A 21 10.34 5.48 -10.71
C ALA A 21 9.53 4.30 -10.14
N ILE A 22 8.37 4.58 -9.51
CA ILE A 22 7.49 3.54 -8.96
C ILE A 22 6.85 2.72 -10.10
N ILE A 23 6.39 3.39 -11.16
CA ILE A 23 5.81 2.72 -12.35
C ILE A 23 6.82 1.73 -12.95
N ASN A 24 8.08 2.14 -13.13
CA ASN A 24 9.12 1.25 -13.68
C ASN A 24 9.46 0.06 -12.77
N LEU A 25 9.14 0.11 -11.48
CA LEU A 25 9.35 -1.00 -10.55
C LEU A 25 8.17 -1.97 -10.54
N VAL A 26 6.97 -1.52 -10.87
CA VAL A 26 5.75 -2.35 -10.86
C VAL A 26 5.35 -2.87 -12.23
N THR A 27 6.12 -2.56 -13.28
CA THR A 27 5.86 -2.98 -14.65
C THR A 27 7.08 -3.69 -15.22
N ASP A 28 6.87 -4.83 -15.88
CA ASP A 28 7.94 -5.59 -16.52
C ASP A 28 8.34 -5.00 -17.90
N THR A 29 9.34 -5.59 -18.55
CA THR A 29 9.82 -5.14 -19.86
C THR A 29 8.81 -5.33 -20.99
N ALA A 30 7.78 -6.16 -20.79
CA ALA A 30 6.69 -6.38 -21.73
C ALA A 30 5.47 -5.48 -21.46
N GLY A 31 5.50 -4.67 -20.40
CA GLY A 31 4.41 -3.79 -20.01
C GLY A 31 3.38 -4.42 -19.07
N ASN A 32 3.61 -5.64 -18.56
CA ASN A 32 2.69 -6.31 -17.65
C ASN A 32 2.92 -5.88 -16.20
N PRO A 33 1.87 -5.87 -15.35
CA PRO A 33 2.02 -5.60 -13.93
C PRO A 33 2.80 -6.72 -13.22
N VAL A 34 3.70 -6.33 -12.32
CA VAL A 34 4.45 -7.25 -11.46
C VAL A 34 3.77 -7.30 -10.09
N ASN A 35 2.87 -8.27 -9.89
CA ASN A 35 2.01 -8.37 -8.70
C ASN A 35 2.79 -8.35 -7.38
N THR A 36 3.93 -9.05 -7.31
CA THR A 36 4.81 -9.03 -6.13
C THR A 36 5.30 -7.62 -5.79
N MET A 37 5.66 -6.83 -6.81
CA MET A 37 6.10 -5.45 -6.61
C MET A 37 4.94 -4.55 -6.20
N TYR A 38 3.75 -4.76 -6.78
CA TYR A 38 2.54 -4.08 -6.31
C TYR A 38 2.25 -4.39 -4.84
N PHE A 39 2.32 -5.65 -4.40
CA PHE A 39 2.09 -6.03 -3.01
C PHE A 39 3.08 -5.34 -2.05
N TRP A 40 4.38 -5.45 -2.31
CA TRP A 40 5.42 -4.92 -1.42
C TRP A 40 5.52 -3.38 -1.43
N LEU A 41 5.42 -2.75 -2.60
CA LEU A 41 5.52 -1.29 -2.69
C LEU A 41 4.26 -0.60 -2.16
N THR A 42 3.08 -1.16 -2.42
CA THR A 42 1.82 -0.69 -1.81
C THR A 42 1.92 -0.82 -0.30
N GLY A 43 2.35 -1.97 0.20
CA GLY A 43 2.41 -2.18 1.64
C GLY A 43 3.47 -1.35 2.35
N LEU A 44 4.65 -1.14 1.76
CA LEU A 44 5.69 -0.27 2.31
C LEU A 44 5.20 1.17 2.42
N LEU A 45 4.49 1.69 1.42
CA LEU A 45 3.91 3.03 1.51
C LEU A 45 2.80 3.09 2.56
N SER A 46 1.96 2.05 2.61
CA SER A 46 0.82 1.97 3.53
C SER A 46 1.25 2.02 4.99
N ALA A 47 2.39 1.39 5.30
CA ALA A 47 3.00 1.41 6.62
C ALA A 47 3.28 2.82 7.18
N PHE A 48 3.29 3.87 6.35
CA PHE A 48 3.58 5.25 6.76
C PHE A 48 2.52 6.29 6.35
N LEU A 49 1.59 5.97 5.45
CA LEU A 49 0.65 6.95 4.88
C LEU A 49 -0.82 6.72 5.25
N ASP A 50 -1.22 5.50 5.61
CA ASP A 50 -2.60 4.97 5.70
C ASP A 50 -3.03 4.12 4.48
N ASN A 51 -3.87 3.13 4.75
CA ASN A 51 -4.34 2.15 3.77
C ASN A 51 -5.15 2.79 2.64
N ALA A 52 -6.05 3.73 2.94
CA ALA A 52 -6.97 4.29 1.95
C ALA A 52 -6.27 5.16 0.88
N PRO A 53 -5.45 6.16 1.23
CA PRO A 53 -4.71 6.93 0.23
C PRO A 53 -3.71 6.05 -0.54
N THR A 54 -3.08 5.08 0.14
CA THR A 54 -2.13 4.17 -0.51
C THR A 54 -2.79 3.25 -1.53
N TYR A 55 -3.96 2.68 -1.20
CA TYR A 55 -4.76 1.90 -2.14
C TYR A 55 -5.09 2.71 -3.39
N LEU A 56 -5.60 3.94 -3.22
CA LEU A 56 -5.95 4.81 -4.35
C LEU A 56 -4.74 5.17 -5.21
N VAL A 57 -3.57 5.35 -4.60
CA VAL A 57 -2.32 5.60 -5.32
C VAL A 57 -2.04 4.46 -6.30
N PHE A 58 -1.93 3.23 -5.80
CA PHE A 58 -1.56 2.09 -6.64
C PHE A 58 -2.68 1.61 -7.55
N PHE A 59 -3.94 1.80 -7.16
CA PHE A 59 -5.10 1.58 -8.02
C PHE A 59 -5.04 2.46 -9.28
N ASN A 60 -4.72 3.75 -9.13
CA ASN A 60 -4.58 4.64 -10.29
C ASN A 60 -3.32 4.33 -11.11
N ILE A 61 -2.23 3.88 -10.48
CA ILE A 61 -1.04 3.44 -11.22
C ILE A 61 -1.36 2.23 -12.11
N ALA A 62 -1.90 1.16 -11.52
CA ALA A 62 -2.26 -0.05 -12.27
C ALA A 62 -3.34 0.22 -13.32
N GLY A 63 -4.29 1.10 -12.99
CA GLY A 63 -5.32 1.56 -13.91
C GLY A 63 -4.84 2.43 -15.07
N SER A 64 -3.62 2.98 -15.01
CA SER A 64 -3.13 3.89 -16.06
C SER A 64 -2.92 3.20 -17.42
N SER A 65 -2.89 1.87 -17.43
CA SER A 65 -2.82 1.04 -18.64
C SER A 65 -4.18 0.52 -19.12
N ALA A 66 -5.28 0.93 -18.47
CA ALA A 66 -6.63 0.52 -18.86
C ALA A 66 -6.94 0.98 -20.30
N PRO A 67 -7.61 0.14 -21.12
CA PRO A 67 -8.08 0.54 -22.44
C PRO A 67 -9.01 1.77 -22.34
N GLU A 68 -8.93 2.70 -23.31
CA GLU A 68 -9.72 3.95 -23.30
C GLU A 68 -11.24 3.73 -23.20
N ASN A 69 -11.74 2.57 -23.62
CA ASN A 69 -13.15 2.19 -23.59
C ASN A 69 -13.57 1.38 -22.35
N MET A 70 -12.71 1.31 -21.32
CA MET A 70 -12.96 0.53 -20.10
C MET A 70 -12.65 1.37 -18.87
N GLU A 71 -13.57 1.34 -17.89
CA GLU A 71 -13.34 1.97 -16.59
C GLU A 71 -12.17 1.29 -15.85
N ILE A 72 -11.38 2.07 -15.11
CA ILE A 72 -10.23 1.55 -14.35
C ILE A 72 -10.65 0.41 -13.41
N ALA A 73 -11.80 0.56 -12.75
CA ALA A 73 -12.31 -0.44 -11.83
C ALA A 73 -12.61 -1.77 -12.54
N ASP A 74 -13.20 -1.74 -13.73
CA ASP A 74 -13.51 -2.93 -14.51
C ASP A 74 -12.24 -3.58 -15.06
N TYR A 75 -11.28 -2.78 -15.52
CA TYR A 75 -9.98 -3.29 -15.96
C TYR A 75 -9.23 -4.01 -14.83
N LEU A 76 -9.21 -3.43 -13.64
CA LEU A 76 -8.57 -4.04 -12.48
C LEU A 76 -9.31 -5.27 -11.99
N MET A 77 -10.65 -5.27 -12.03
CA MET A 77 -11.47 -6.36 -11.50
C MET A 77 -11.54 -7.57 -12.45
N TYR A 78 -11.54 -7.34 -13.76
CA TYR A 78 -11.72 -8.41 -14.75
C TYR A 78 -10.50 -8.65 -15.65
N GLY A 79 -9.67 -7.63 -15.88
CA GLY A 79 -8.48 -7.72 -16.73
C GLY A 79 -7.24 -8.17 -15.96
N ILE A 80 -7.00 -7.57 -14.79
CA ILE A 80 -5.83 -7.86 -13.94
C ILE A 80 -6.22 -8.06 -12.45
N PRO A 81 -7.12 -9.02 -12.14
CA PRO A 81 -7.65 -9.22 -10.78
C PRO A 81 -6.56 -9.51 -9.74
N ASP A 82 -5.49 -10.21 -10.11
CA ASP A 82 -4.39 -10.52 -9.19
C ASP A 82 -3.59 -9.27 -8.80
N THR A 83 -3.47 -8.29 -9.70
CA THR A 83 -2.87 -6.99 -9.38
C THR A 83 -3.74 -6.21 -8.41
N LEU A 84 -5.06 -6.20 -8.62
CA LEU A 84 -6.01 -5.58 -7.70
C LEU A 84 -5.95 -6.23 -6.31
N MET A 85 -5.86 -7.56 -6.26
CA MET A 85 -5.68 -8.32 -5.02
C MET A 85 -4.35 -7.95 -4.33
N ALA A 86 -3.25 -7.90 -5.07
CA ALA A 86 -1.94 -7.53 -4.54
C ALA A 86 -1.94 -6.12 -3.92
N ILE A 87 -2.57 -5.15 -4.58
CA ILE A 87 -2.74 -3.79 -4.06
C ILE A 87 -3.59 -3.82 -2.78
N SER A 88 -4.72 -4.53 -2.80
CA SER A 88 -5.64 -4.63 -1.67
C SER A 88 -4.97 -5.23 -0.42
N LEU A 89 -4.28 -6.37 -0.61
CA LEU A 89 -3.58 -7.06 0.47
C LEU A 89 -2.40 -6.23 0.98
N GLY A 90 -1.60 -5.64 0.09
CA GLY A 90 -0.48 -4.78 0.46
C GLY A 90 -0.93 -3.59 1.28
N ALA A 91 -1.95 -2.86 0.79
CA ALA A 91 -2.51 -1.70 1.49
C ALA A 91 -3.01 -2.07 2.89
N VAL A 92 -3.78 -3.15 3.04
CA VAL A 92 -4.41 -3.48 4.32
C VAL A 92 -3.43 -4.12 5.30
N PHE A 93 -2.66 -5.13 4.87
CA PHE A 93 -1.86 -5.94 5.79
C PHE A 93 -0.67 -5.18 6.37
N MET A 94 0.02 -4.40 5.53
CA MET A 94 1.27 -3.75 5.93
C MET A 94 1.07 -2.42 6.67
N GLY A 95 -0.16 -1.87 6.69
CA GLY A 95 -0.51 -0.71 7.53
C GLY A 95 -0.31 -0.97 9.03
N ALA A 96 -0.28 -2.24 9.45
CA ALA A 96 0.02 -2.64 10.83
C ALA A 96 1.53 -2.59 11.19
N MET A 97 2.43 -2.29 10.26
CA MET A 97 3.87 -2.31 10.56
C MET A 97 4.34 -1.11 11.40
N THR A 98 3.59 -0.01 11.45
CA THR A 98 3.94 1.14 12.30
C THR A 98 2.70 1.71 13.00
N TYR A 99 2.91 2.51 14.06
CA TYR A 99 1.80 3.19 14.73
C TYR A 99 1.06 4.20 13.84
N ILE A 100 1.72 4.75 12.82
CA ILE A 100 1.13 5.76 11.92
C ILE A 100 0.58 5.17 10.63
N GLY A 101 0.84 3.88 10.36
CA GLY A 101 0.38 3.20 9.15
C GLY A 101 -1.13 2.98 9.11
N ASN A 102 -1.82 3.02 10.26
CA ASN A 102 -3.28 2.99 10.31
C ASN A 102 -3.78 3.67 11.60
N ALA A 103 -4.83 4.49 11.49
CA ALA A 103 -5.38 5.27 12.60
C ALA A 103 -5.71 4.45 13.88
N PRO A 104 -6.27 3.22 13.81
CA PRO A 104 -6.50 2.39 14.98
C PRO A 104 -5.22 2.00 15.75
N ASN A 105 -4.05 1.86 15.10
CA ASN A 105 -2.81 1.51 15.79
C ASN A 105 -2.42 2.62 16.79
N PHE A 106 -2.49 3.86 16.32
CA PHE A 106 -2.24 5.03 17.15
C PHE A 106 -3.28 5.16 18.27
N MET A 107 -4.56 4.90 17.96
CA MET A 107 -5.65 4.91 18.94
C MET A 107 -5.43 3.89 20.06
N VAL A 108 -5.08 2.64 19.72
CA VAL A 108 -4.79 1.58 20.70
C VAL A 108 -3.60 1.96 21.57
N LYS A 109 -2.55 2.54 20.98
CA LYS A 109 -1.40 3.05 21.73
C LYS A 109 -1.82 4.11 22.75
N SER A 110 -2.60 5.11 22.32
CA SER A 110 -3.06 6.19 23.21
C SER A 110 -3.94 5.66 24.35
N ILE A 111 -4.88 4.76 24.06
CA ILE A 111 -5.73 4.14 25.10
C ILE A 111 -4.87 3.36 26.11
N ALA A 112 -3.88 2.61 25.65
CA ALA A 112 -2.98 1.88 26.55
C ALA A 112 -2.17 2.84 27.44
N GLU A 113 -1.62 3.91 26.87
CA GLU A 113 -0.87 4.93 27.61
C GLU A 113 -1.76 5.68 28.63
N GLU A 114 -3.03 5.96 28.29
CA GLU A 114 -4.03 6.53 29.20
C GLU A 114 -4.40 5.61 30.38
N ASN A 115 -4.21 4.30 30.22
CA ASN A 115 -4.43 3.28 31.26
C ASN A 115 -3.13 2.87 31.97
N ASP A 116 -2.10 3.72 31.95
CA ASP A 116 -0.79 3.50 32.57
C ASP A 116 -0.05 2.25 32.05
N ILE A 117 -0.38 1.76 30.85
CA ILE A 117 0.33 0.66 30.19
C ILE A 117 1.47 1.24 29.35
N THR A 118 2.69 0.83 29.68
CA THR A 118 3.88 1.26 28.94
C THR A 118 3.90 0.64 27.53
N MET A 119 3.74 1.50 26.52
CA MET A 119 3.80 1.09 25.12
C MET A 119 5.23 1.22 24.56
N PRO A 120 5.63 0.36 23.60
CA PRO A 120 6.90 0.52 22.89
C PRO A 120 7.00 1.89 22.21
N SER A 121 8.23 2.42 22.09
CA SER A 121 8.51 3.58 21.25
C SER A 121 8.16 3.29 19.78
N PHE A 122 8.07 4.33 18.94
CA PHE A 122 7.73 4.18 17.52
C PHE A 122 8.62 3.14 16.81
N PHE A 123 9.95 3.29 16.93
CA PHE A 123 10.91 2.36 16.34
C PHE A 123 10.94 1.00 17.06
N GLY A 124 10.63 0.97 18.36
CA GLY A 124 10.50 -0.28 19.11
C GLY A 124 9.35 -1.14 18.60
N TYR A 125 8.17 -0.55 18.40
CA TYR A 125 7.01 -1.22 17.80
C TYR A 125 7.31 -1.67 16.36
N MET A 126 7.92 -0.80 15.55
CA MET A 126 8.27 -1.10 14.17
C MET A 126 9.24 -2.29 14.06
N LEU A 127 10.24 -2.39 14.94
CA LEU A 127 11.13 -3.56 14.97
C LEU A 127 10.37 -4.85 15.33
N TRP A 128 9.50 -4.77 16.35
CA TRP A 128 8.66 -5.89 16.77
C TRP A 128 7.73 -6.37 15.65
N SER A 129 7.02 -5.44 15.01
CA SER A 129 6.08 -5.75 13.93
C SER A 129 6.80 -6.33 12.72
N ILE A 130 7.94 -5.78 12.31
CA ILE A 130 8.73 -6.25 11.16
C ILE A 130 9.19 -7.71 11.39
N LEU A 131 9.72 -8.03 12.57
CA LEU A 131 10.22 -9.37 12.88
C LEU A 131 9.11 -10.44 12.81
N ILE A 132 7.86 -10.07 13.09
CA ILE A 132 6.72 -10.98 13.10
C ILE A 132 6.02 -11.01 11.73
N LEU A 133 5.75 -9.84 11.16
CA LEU A 133 4.89 -9.69 9.99
C LEU A 133 5.63 -9.91 8.67
N ILE A 134 6.91 -9.54 8.54
CA ILE A 134 7.64 -9.77 7.28
C ILE A 134 7.71 -11.26 6.91
N PRO A 135 8.01 -12.20 7.83
CA PRO A 135 7.93 -13.63 7.53
C PRO A 135 6.55 -14.06 7.01
N VAL A 136 5.48 -13.55 7.63
CA VAL A 136 4.11 -13.83 7.20
C VAL A 136 3.86 -13.27 5.79
N PHE A 137 4.30 -12.04 5.51
CA PHE A 137 4.13 -11.42 4.20
C PHE A 137 4.96 -12.08 3.10
N ILE A 138 6.13 -12.64 3.43
CA ILE A 138 6.89 -13.50 2.52
C ILE A 138 6.07 -14.74 2.17
N ILE A 139 5.46 -15.41 3.16
CA ILE A 139 4.60 -16.59 2.91
C ILE A 139 3.38 -16.21 2.06
N VAL A 140 2.70 -15.11 2.39
CA VAL A 140 1.59 -14.58 1.59
C VAL A 140 2.05 -14.31 0.15
N SER A 141 3.23 -13.72 -0.02
CA SER A 141 3.79 -13.40 -1.34
C SER A 141 4.13 -14.63 -2.18
N PHE A 142 4.26 -15.84 -1.61
CA PHE A 142 4.48 -17.07 -2.37
C PHE A 142 3.20 -17.89 -2.57
N THR A 143 2.17 -17.64 -1.75
CA THR A 143 0.95 -18.46 -1.72
C THR A 143 -0.24 -17.78 -2.37
N MET A 144 -0.29 -16.45 -2.35
CA MET A 144 -1.43 -15.66 -2.83
C MET A 144 -1.05 -14.66 -3.93
N ILE A 145 0.21 -14.24 -4.03
CA ILE A 145 0.70 -13.22 -4.97
C ILE A 145 1.55 -13.88 -6.05
#